data_AF-A0A533SGI2-F1
#
_entry.id   AF-A0A533SGI2-F1
#
_cell.length_a   1.000
_cell.length_b   1.000
_cell.length_c   1.000
_cell.angle_alpha   90.00
_cell.angle_beta   90.00
_cell.angle_gamma   90.00
#
_symmetry.space_group_name_H-M   'P 1'
#
loop_
_entity.id
_entity.type
_entity.pdbx_description
1 polymer ?
#
loop_
_entity_poly.entity_id
_entity_poly.type
_entity_poly.pdbx_seq_one_letter_code
_entity_poly.pdbx_strand_id
1 'polypeptide(L)' 'MSNRLHEFKSYRMRMNHRIAEIDHLGIKRFFNLDTKAYQDGELDGRTKELLGLVASMVLRCNDCIDYHILQCVEAGW' A
#
# COMPACT_ATOMS: atom_id res chain seq x y z
N MET A 1 -22.39 9.60 4.97
CA MET A 1 -21.37 10.67 5.00
C MET A 1 -20.02 10.04 4.70
N SER A 2 -19.28 10.59 3.73
CA SER A 2 -17.92 10.12 3.45
C SER A 2 -16.99 10.59 4.57
N ASN A 3 -16.19 9.68 5.13
CA ASN A 3 -15.12 10.05 6.05
C ASN A 3 -13.77 10.04 5.30
N ARG A 4 -12.74 10.67 5.87
CA ARG A 4 -11.39 10.76 5.28
C ARG A 4 -10.86 9.41 4.78
N LEU A 5 -11.10 8.34 5.54
CA LEU A 5 -10.62 7.00 5.19
C LEU A 5 -11.34 6.42 3.96
N HIS A 6 -12.65 6.65 3.86
CA HIS A 6 -13.44 6.26 2.70
C HIS A 6 -12.98 7.01 1.44
N GLU A 7 -12.65 8.30 1.57
CA GLU A 7 -12.12 9.11 0.47
C GLU A 7 -10.77 8.58 -0.02
N PHE A 8 -9.86 8.29 0.91
CA PHE A 8 -8.56 7.69 0.60
C PHE A 8 -8.71 6.36 -0.17
N LYS A 9 -9.52 5.42 0.36
CA LYS A 9 -9.76 4.11 -0.28
C LYS A 9 -10.35 4.28 -1.68
N SER A 10 -11.34 5.14 -1.84
CA SER A 10 -12.00 5.39 -3.13
C SER A 10 -11.05 6.03 -4.15
N TYR A 11 -10.25 7.00 -3.71
CA TYR A 11 -9.26 7.67 -4.55
C TYR A 11 -8.19 6.68 -5.03
N ARG A 12 -7.60 5.90 -4.11
CA ARG A 12 -6.57 4.89 -4.43
C ARG A 12 -7.09 3.84 -5.40
N MET A 13 -8.31 3.33 -5.19
CA MET A 13 -8.93 2.36 -6.10
C MET A 13 -9.07 2.94 -7.52
N ARG A 14 -9.61 4.15 -7.64
CA ARG A 14 -9.79 4.83 -8.93
C ARG A 14 -8.46 5.08 -9.65
N MET A 15 -7.42 5.50 -8.92
CA MET A 15 -6.10 5.76 -9.51
C MET A 15 -5.38 4.46 -9.90
N ASN A 16 -5.47 3.41 -9.08
CA ASN A 16 -4.90 2.10 -9.43
C ASN A 16 -5.56 1.52 -10.69
N HIS A 17 -6.88 1.67 -10.83
CA HIS A 17 -7.58 1.28 -12.06
C HIS A 17 -7.03 2.03 -13.28
N ARG A 18 -6.93 3.37 -13.18
CA ARG A 18 -6.39 4.20 -14.25
C ARG A 18 -4.95 3.85 -14.61
N ILE A 19 -4.12 3.54 -13.61
CA ILE A 19 -2.72 3.12 -13.83
C ILE A 19 -2.67 1.76 -14.54
N ALA A 20 -3.54 0.82 -14.16
CA ALA A 20 -3.61 -0.50 -14.79
C ALA A 20 -4.03 -0.41 -16.27
N GLU A 21 -4.95 0.50 -16.61
CA GLU A 21 -5.41 0.76 -17.98
C GLU A 21 -4.31 1.29 -18.93
N ILE A 22 -3.22 1.86 -18.39
CA ILE A 22 -2.07 2.32 -19.21
C ILE A 22 -1.36 1.13 -19.88
N ASP A 23 -1.53 -0.08 -19.35
CA ASP A 23 -0.96 -1.32 -19.90
C ASP A 23 0.58 -1.33 -20.04
N HIS A 24 1.27 -0.47 -19.28
CA HIS A 24 2.73 -0.33 -19.37
C HIS A 24 3.47 -1.43 -18.59
N LEU A 25 4.24 -2.28 -19.28
CA LEU A 25 4.96 -3.42 -18.69
C LEU A 25 5.86 -3.03 -17.51
N GLY A 26 6.57 -1.90 -17.60
CA GLY A 26 7.45 -1.43 -16.52
C GLY A 26 6.68 -1.04 -15.26
N ILE A 27 5.48 -0.48 -15.40
CA ILE A 27 4.64 -0.09 -14.26
C ILE A 27 4.09 -1.35 -13.59
N LYS A 28 3.61 -2.32 -14.39
CA LYS A 28 3.15 -3.63 -13.87
C LYS A 28 4.23 -4.34 -13.08
N ARG A 29 5.48 -4.34 -13.57
CA ARG A 29 6.62 -4.95 -12.87
C ARG A 29 6.91 -4.25 -11.55
N PHE A 30 6.87 -2.92 -11.52
CA PHE A 30 7.10 -2.15 -10.30
C PHE A 30 6.02 -2.41 -9.24
N PHE A 31 4.74 -2.38 -9.62
CA PHE A 31 3.62 -2.68 -8.71
C PHE A 31 3.66 -4.12 -8.21
N ASN A 32 4.06 -5.07 -9.06
CA ASN A 32 4.27 -6.45 -8.63
C ASN A 32 5.43 -6.57 -7.64
N LEU A 33 6.55 -5.87 -7.88
CA LEU A 33 7.67 -5.84 -6.94
C LEU A 33 7.24 -5.28 -5.57
N ASP A 34 6.53 -4.15 -5.56
CA ASP A 34 5.95 -3.53 -4.36
C ASP A 34 5.08 -4.53 -3.59
N THR A 35 4.11 -5.16 -4.27
CA THR A 35 3.25 -6.18 -3.66
C THR A 35 4.04 -7.38 -3.12
N LYS A 36 5.08 -7.82 -3.85
CA LYS A 36 5.91 -8.97 -3.45
C LYS A 36 6.80 -8.67 -2.24
N ALA A 37 7.19 -7.42 -2.03
CA ALA A 37 8.06 -7.03 -0.92
C ALA A 37 7.44 -7.32 0.45
N TYR A 38 6.11 -7.29 0.55
CA TYR A 38 5.35 -7.49 1.80
C TYR A 38 4.83 -8.92 2.01
N GLN A 39 5.12 -9.86 1.10
CA GLN A 39 4.74 -11.27 1.28
C GLN A 39 5.58 -11.96 2.35
N ASP A 40 5.06 -13.04 2.95
CA ASP A 40 5.78 -13.84 3.94
C ASP A 40 7.13 -14.36 3.42
N GLY A 41 8.10 -14.43 4.33
CA GLY A 41 9.42 -15.04 4.13
C GLY A 41 10.09 -15.26 5.48
N GLU A 42 11.37 -14.94 5.59
CA GLU A 42 12.12 -14.96 6.85
C GLU A 42 11.55 -13.97 7.88
N LEU A 43 10.94 -12.89 7.39
CA LEU A 43 10.04 -12.04 8.17
C LEU A 43 8.61 -12.28 7.68
N ASP A 44 7.67 -12.37 8.63
CA ASP A 44 6.24 -12.45 8.30
C ASP A 44 5.76 -11.14 7.65
N GLY A 45 4.69 -11.23 6.86
CA GLY A 45 4.07 -10.09 6.20
C GLY A 45 3.61 -9.04 7.21
N ARG A 46 3.15 -9.48 8.38
CA ARG A 46 2.75 -8.59 9.48
C ARG A 46 3.90 -7.66 9.92
N THR A 47 5.11 -8.19 10.12
CA THR A 47 6.30 -7.39 10.45
C THR A 47 6.71 -6.50 9.29
N LYS A 48 6.60 -6.99 8.05
CA LYS A 48 6.94 -6.20 6.86
C LYS A 48 6.01 -5.00 6.66
N GLU A 49 4.72 -5.13 6.96
CA GLU A 49 3.78 -3.99 6.92
C GLU A 49 4.14 -2.92 7.96
N LEU A 50 4.59 -3.33 9.16
CA LEU A 50 5.09 -2.39 10.17
C LEU A 50 6.36 -1.67 9.69
N LEU A 51 7.27 -2.37 9.02
CA LEU A 51 8.45 -1.76 8.37
C LEU A 51 8.04 -0.79 7.24
N GLY A 52 7.01 -1.13 6.46
CA GLY A 52 6.40 -0.26 5.46
C GLY A 52 5.84 1.03 6.07
N LEU A 53 5.18 0.92 7.22
CA LEU A 53 4.69 2.08 7.98
C LEU A 53 5.85 2.97 8.44
N VAL A 54 6.90 2.39 9.05
CA VAL A 54 8.08 3.13 9.49
C VAL A 54 8.73 3.86 8.32
N ALA A 55 8.96 3.18 7.19
CA ALA A 55 9.53 3.77 5.98
C ALA A 55 8.66 4.91 5.44
N SER A 56 7.34 4.74 5.43
CA SER A 56 6.38 5.74 4.95
C SER A 56 6.36 7.01 5.82
N MET A 57 6.50 6.85 7.14
CA MET A 57 6.58 7.96 8.08
C MET A 57 7.86 8.80 7.88
N VAL A 58 9.02 8.15 7.74
CA VAL A 58 10.29 8.88 7.51
C VAL A 58 10.36 9.52 6.12
N LEU A 59 9.66 8.96 5.13
CA LEU A 59 9.50 9.56 3.80
C LEU A 59 8.39 10.63 3.74
N ARG A 60 7.58 10.77 4.80
CA ARG A 60 6.44 11.71 4.88
C ARG A 60 5.42 11.54 3.74
N CYS A 61 5.13 10.29 3.37
CA CYS A 61 4.12 9.97 2.37
C CYS A 61 2.78 9.64 3.05
N ASN A 62 1.85 10.60 3.09
CA ASN A 62 0.55 10.43 3.77
C ASN A 62 -0.27 9.24 3.24
N ASP A 63 -0.36 9.08 1.91
CA ASP A 63 -1.11 7.96 1.32
C ASP A 63 -0.45 6.61 1.61
N CYS A 64 0.88 6.56 1.71
CA CYS A 64 1.63 5.37 2.09
C CYS A 64 1.42 5.05 3.59
N ILE A 65 1.40 6.08 4.44
CA ILE A 65 1.10 5.95 5.88
C ILE A 65 -0.32 5.40 6.06
N ASP A 66 -1.32 6.00 5.42
CA ASP A 66 -2.71 5.53 5.51
C ASP A 66 -2.86 4.09 4.98
N TYR A 67 -2.14 3.75 3.90
CA TYR A 67 -2.10 2.38 3.37
C TYR A 67 -1.53 1.39 4.40
N HIS A 68 -0.32 1.63 4.92
CA HIS A 68 0.31 0.69 5.85
C HIS A 68 -0.38 0.65 7.22
N ILE A 69 -1.06 1.71 7.67
CA ILE A 69 -1.92 1.64 8.87
C ILE A 69 -3.07 0.65 8.64
N LEU A 70 -3.75 0.73 7.49
CA LEU A 70 -4.82 -0.21 7.15
C LEU A 70 -4.32 -1.66 7.09
N GLN A 71 -3.21 -1.89 6.39
CA GLN A 71 -2.60 -3.21 6.30
C GLN A 71 -2.18 -3.74 7.68
N CYS A 72 -1.64 -2.88 8.55
CA CYS A 72 -1.27 -3.28 9.91
C CYS A 72 -2.49 -3.71 10.74
N VAL A 73 -3.60 -2.94 10.68
CA VAL A 73 -4.85 -3.28 11.37
C VAL A 73 -5.42 -4.60 10.83
N GLU A 74 -5.43 -4.80 9.51
CA GLU A 74 -5.89 -6.04 8.88
C GLU A 74 -5.01 -7.25 9.25
N ALA A 75 -3.71 -7.04 9.43
CA ALA A 75 -2.76 -8.05 9.90
C ALA A 75 -2.80 -8.32 11.42
N GLY A 76 -3.66 -7.60 12.18
CA GLY A 76 -3.85 -7.80 13.61
C GLY A 76 -2.82 -7.13 14.52
N TRP A 77 -2.29 -5.97 14.11
CA TRP A 77 -1.58 -5.07 15.02
C TRP A 77 -2.50 -4.29 15.96
#